data_AF-A0A940BKZ1-F1
#
_entry.id   AF-A0A940BKZ1-F1
#
_cell.length_a   1.000
_cell.length_b   1.000
_cell.length_c   1.000
_cell.angle_alpha   90.00
_cell.angle_beta   90.00
_cell.angle_gamma   90.00
#
_symmetry.space_group_name_H-M   'P 1'
#
loop_
_entity.id
_entity.type
_entity.pdbx_description
1 polymer ?
#
loop_
_entity_poly.entity_id
_entity_poly.type
_entity_poly.pdbx_seq_one_letter_code
_entity_poly.pdbx_strand_id
1 'polypeptide(L)'
;MKHFTLALVAAAAFCSQAFGQNRVKNLYTVGETLNVSLLDNEQPVQINRTLFAGYNTICLPMSLTAAQLQAAAKDVQVERLISIGQEGSTLNMYFLDCTSEGIEAGIPYLIYSPTVQTLRAKSTDATAVNTSLKSITKTDAEGNQITFGSSWESVQVAGRYGIPAMQNSDELQSILICTTGDKTFLPTRCGFTWDSQSLTAQTLEIKHITDLAGEETCIKDLKAKDAVVDIYNTQGAVVLSKTNINKAMKTLPRGIYVINGLKVGVN
;
A
#
# COMPACT_ATOMS: atom_id res chain seq x y z
N MET A 1 39.67 -31.85 -71.41
CA MET A 1 39.71 -30.50 -70.83
C MET A 1 38.29 -29.94 -70.89
N LYS A 2 37.55 -30.00 -69.78
CA LYS A 2 36.14 -29.61 -69.72
C LYS A 2 35.98 -28.29 -68.97
N HIS A 3 35.35 -27.34 -69.67
CA HIS A 3 34.44 -26.27 -69.24
C HIS A 3 34.81 -25.37 -68.05
N PHE A 4 34.79 -24.05 -68.30
CA PHE A 4 34.24 -23.09 -67.35
C PHE A 4 33.35 -22.09 -68.09
N THR A 5 32.04 -22.24 -67.86
CA THR A 5 31.00 -21.26 -68.18
C THR A 5 30.73 -20.49 -66.89
N LEU A 6 30.93 -19.18 -66.90
CA LEU A 6 30.69 -18.32 -65.73
C LEU A 6 29.17 -18.05 -65.64
N ALA A 7 28.49 -18.73 -64.73
CA ALA A 7 27.10 -18.44 -64.40
C ALA A 7 27.05 -17.28 -63.39
N LEU A 8 26.40 -16.18 -63.78
CA LEU A 8 26.09 -15.05 -62.92
C LEU A 8 25.01 -15.51 -61.92
N VAL A 9 25.39 -15.80 -60.68
CA VAL A 9 24.43 -16.09 -59.61
C VAL A 9 23.89 -14.77 -59.09
N ALA A 10 22.60 -14.53 -59.34
CA ALA A 10 21.83 -13.50 -58.67
C ALA A 10 21.83 -13.80 -57.17
N ALA A 11 22.53 -12.98 -56.37
CA ALA A 11 22.44 -13.02 -54.93
C ALA A 11 21.03 -12.53 -54.53
N ALA A 12 20.15 -13.47 -54.19
CA ALA A 12 18.93 -13.15 -53.47
C ALA A 12 19.33 -12.52 -52.14
N ALA A 13 19.06 -11.22 -52.00
CA ALA A 13 19.13 -10.53 -50.73
C ALA A 13 18.09 -11.16 -49.80
N PHE A 14 18.53 -12.12 -48.98
CA PHE A 14 17.79 -12.46 -47.77
C PHE A 14 17.79 -11.21 -46.90
N CYS A 15 16.66 -10.52 -46.88
CA CYS A 15 16.32 -9.61 -45.80
C CYS A 15 16.40 -10.40 -44.50
N SER A 16 17.54 -10.31 -43.81
CA SER A 16 17.61 -10.61 -42.39
C SER A 16 16.73 -9.57 -41.72
N GLN A 17 15.45 -9.87 -41.51
CA GLN A 17 14.71 -9.26 -40.44
C GLN A 17 15.48 -9.64 -39.17
N ALA A 18 16.30 -8.70 -38.69
CA ALA A 18 16.84 -8.76 -37.37
C ALA A 18 15.63 -8.86 -36.45
N PHE A 19 15.40 -10.06 -35.91
CA PHE A 19 14.57 -10.24 -34.73
C PHE A 19 15.19 -9.36 -33.65
N GLY A 20 14.68 -8.14 -33.52
CA GLY A 20 14.94 -7.32 -32.35
C GLY A 20 14.45 -8.14 -31.17
N GLN A 21 15.38 -8.72 -30.41
CA GLN A 21 15.04 -9.24 -29.10
C GLN A 21 14.43 -8.06 -28.34
N ASN A 22 13.11 -8.07 -28.12
CA ASN A 22 12.44 -7.19 -27.18
C ASN A 22 12.96 -7.54 -25.78
N ARG A 23 14.18 -7.09 -25.47
CA ARG A 23 14.82 -7.28 -24.17
C ARG A 23 14.07 -6.40 -23.19
N VAL A 24 13.36 -7.04 -22.26
CA VAL A 24 12.68 -6.35 -21.17
C VAL A 24 13.72 -5.53 -20.40
N LYS A 25 13.57 -4.20 -20.39
CA LYS A 25 14.50 -3.31 -19.69
C LYS A 25 14.17 -3.28 -18.20
N ASN A 26 15.18 -3.37 -17.33
CA ASN A 26 14.95 -3.15 -15.91
C ASN A 26 14.69 -1.66 -15.67
N LEU A 27 13.67 -1.36 -14.88
CA LEU A 27 13.29 0.00 -14.48
C LEU A 27 14.29 0.63 -13.53
N TYR A 28 15.03 -0.18 -12.79
CA TYR A 28 16.21 0.29 -12.06
C TYR A 28 17.40 0.36 -12.99
N THR A 29 18.12 1.48 -12.95
CA THR A 29 19.46 1.58 -13.51
C THR A 29 20.44 0.75 -12.68
N VAL A 30 21.65 0.57 -13.18
CA VAL A 30 22.75 0.07 -12.35
C VAL A 30 22.95 1.07 -11.19
N GLY A 31 22.61 0.67 -9.96
CA GLY A 31 22.80 1.50 -8.76
C GLY A 31 21.57 2.29 -8.28
N GLU A 32 20.46 1.59 -7.99
CA GLU A 32 19.35 2.06 -7.14
C GLU A 32 18.46 3.21 -7.66
N THR A 33 18.73 3.79 -8.83
CA THR A 33 17.88 4.86 -9.40
C THR A 33 16.75 4.26 -10.23
N LEU A 34 15.51 4.68 -9.96
CA LEU A 34 14.33 4.27 -10.74
C LEU A 34 14.15 5.22 -11.93
N ASN A 35 14.24 4.69 -13.15
CA ASN A 35 14.01 5.47 -14.37
C ASN A 35 12.57 5.31 -14.87
N VAL A 36 11.64 6.04 -14.24
CA VAL A 36 10.21 5.99 -14.59
C VAL A 36 9.91 6.44 -16.02
N SER A 37 10.78 7.23 -16.66
CA SER A 37 10.59 7.64 -18.07
C SER A 37 10.65 6.46 -19.06
N LEU A 38 11.20 5.31 -18.65
CA LEU A 38 11.15 4.10 -19.46
C LEU A 38 9.73 3.54 -19.60
N LEU A 39 8.80 3.92 -18.72
CA LEU A 39 7.39 3.52 -18.80
C LEU A 39 6.60 4.28 -19.87
N ASP A 40 7.07 5.47 -20.27
CA ASP A 40 6.47 6.26 -21.36
C ASP A 40 6.84 5.71 -22.74
N ASN A 41 7.87 4.86 -22.79
CA ASN A 41 8.29 4.18 -23.99
C ASN A 41 7.50 2.85 -24.08
N GLU A 42 6.83 2.56 -25.20
CA GLU A 42 6.04 1.32 -25.43
C GLU A 42 6.87 0.01 -25.40
N GLN A 43 8.09 0.06 -24.88
CA GLN A 43 8.96 -1.08 -24.69
C GLN A 43 8.62 -1.81 -23.39
N PRO A 44 8.63 -3.16 -23.38
CA PRO A 44 8.48 -3.93 -22.16
C PRO A 44 9.53 -3.54 -21.12
N VAL A 45 9.07 -3.19 -19.91
CA VAL A 45 9.93 -2.89 -18.77
C VAL A 45 9.57 -3.79 -17.58
N GLN A 46 10.53 -4.00 -16.68
CA GLN A 46 10.37 -4.84 -15.50
C GLN A 46 10.95 -4.17 -14.26
N ILE A 47 10.25 -4.28 -13.15
CA ILE A 47 10.74 -4.00 -11.80
C ILE A 47 11.19 -5.31 -11.18
N ASN A 48 12.42 -5.32 -10.68
CA ASN A 48 12.94 -6.36 -9.81
C ASN A 48 13.10 -5.79 -8.40
N ARG A 49 12.27 -6.23 -7.45
CA ARG A 49 12.34 -5.77 -6.07
C ARG A 49 12.57 -6.92 -5.11
N THR A 50 13.67 -6.87 -4.35
CA THR A 50 13.87 -7.79 -3.23
C THR A 50 12.85 -7.51 -2.13
N LEU A 51 12.09 -8.55 -1.78
CA LEU A 51 11.27 -8.62 -0.59
C LEU A 51 12.05 -9.44 0.45
N PHE A 52 12.22 -8.87 1.64
CA PHE A 52 12.75 -9.62 2.76
C PHE A 52 11.66 -10.53 3.35
N ALA A 53 12.04 -11.57 4.07
CA ALA A 53 11.07 -12.33 4.85
C ALA A 53 10.41 -11.42 5.89
N GLY A 54 9.09 -11.53 6.07
CA GLY A 54 8.28 -10.64 6.87
C GLY A 54 7.66 -9.48 6.09
N TYR A 55 7.19 -8.46 6.82
CA TYR A 55 6.62 -7.25 6.23
C TYR A 55 7.68 -6.36 5.59
N ASN A 56 7.30 -5.78 4.46
CA ASN A 56 8.00 -4.79 3.67
C ASN A 56 7.01 -3.67 3.32
N THR A 57 7.52 -2.55 2.79
CA THR A 57 6.69 -1.54 2.12
C THR A 57 6.89 -1.58 0.61
N ILE A 58 5.84 -1.28 -0.14
CA ILE A 58 5.87 -1.25 -1.60
C ILE A 58 4.92 -0.21 -2.20
N CYS A 59 5.39 0.49 -3.23
CA CYS A 59 4.57 1.32 -4.12
C CYS A 59 5.14 1.13 -5.52
N LEU A 60 4.35 0.54 -6.43
CA LEU A 60 4.81 0.28 -7.80
C LEU A 60 4.22 1.32 -8.75
N PRO A 61 4.90 1.68 -9.85
CA PRO A 61 4.33 2.49 -10.92
C PRO A 61 3.42 1.67 -11.88
N MET A 62 2.95 0.50 -11.43
CA MET A 62 2.16 -0.42 -12.22
C MET A 62 1.16 -1.17 -11.34
N SER A 63 -0.08 -1.29 -11.83
CA SER A 63 -1.17 -1.99 -11.17
C SER A 63 -1.10 -3.48 -11.51
N LEU A 64 -1.24 -4.32 -10.49
CA LEU A 64 -1.29 -5.78 -10.63
C LEU A 64 -2.58 -6.28 -9.97
N THR A 65 -3.34 -7.11 -10.68
CA THR A 65 -4.39 -7.94 -10.06
C THR A 65 -3.77 -8.90 -9.04
N ALA A 66 -4.58 -9.47 -8.16
CA ALA A 66 -4.15 -10.51 -7.23
C ALA A 66 -3.38 -11.65 -7.94
N ALA A 67 -3.90 -12.15 -9.07
CA ALA A 67 -3.25 -13.23 -9.81
C ALA A 67 -1.88 -12.82 -10.39
N GLN A 68 -1.76 -11.61 -10.95
CA GLN A 68 -0.50 -11.09 -11.48
C GLN A 68 0.51 -10.82 -10.35
N LEU A 69 0.05 -10.33 -9.21
CA LEU A 69 0.87 -10.15 -8.01
C LEU A 69 1.45 -11.49 -7.53
N GLN A 70 0.61 -12.53 -7.40
CA GLN A 70 1.06 -13.87 -6.99
C GLN A 70 2.01 -14.52 -8.02
N ALA A 71 1.84 -14.19 -9.31
CA ALA A 71 2.78 -14.60 -10.35
C ALA A 71 4.12 -13.84 -10.26
N ALA A 72 4.09 -12.58 -9.86
CA ALA A 72 5.28 -11.72 -9.70
C ALA A 72 6.07 -12.04 -8.43
N ALA A 73 5.40 -12.44 -7.34
CA ALA A 73 5.97 -12.90 -6.08
C ALA A 73 4.98 -13.87 -5.41
N LYS A 74 5.43 -15.07 -5.07
CA LYS A 74 4.53 -16.12 -4.56
C LYS A 74 4.22 -15.93 -3.08
N ASP A 75 2.99 -16.28 -2.71
CA ASP A 75 2.50 -16.36 -1.33
C ASP A 75 2.67 -15.04 -0.57
N VAL A 76 2.61 -13.92 -1.28
CA VAL A 76 2.65 -12.58 -0.68
C VAL A 76 1.26 -12.16 -0.23
N GLN A 77 1.20 -11.44 0.89
CA GLN A 77 -0.02 -10.80 1.38
C GLN A 77 0.16 -9.29 1.29
N VAL A 78 -0.88 -8.56 0.90
CA VAL A 78 -0.84 -7.11 0.75
C VAL A 78 -1.89 -6.48 1.63
N GLU A 79 -1.51 -5.40 2.30
CA GLU A 79 -2.40 -4.66 3.18
C GLU A 79 -2.35 -3.15 2.92
N ARG A 80 -3.50 -2.49 3.07
CA ARG A 80 -3.65 -1.04 2.93
C ARG A 80 -3.99 -0.38 4.25
N LEU A 81 -3.47 0.83 4.46
CA LEU A 81 -3.80 1.65 5.63
C LEU A 81 -5.27 2.11 5.56
N ILE A 82 -6.10 1.70 6.53
CA ILE A 82 -7.53 2.04 6.55
C ILE A 82 -7.88 3.10 7.59
N SER A 83 -7.19 3.11 8.74
CA SER A 83 -7.45 4.07 9.83
C SER A 83 -6.24 4.17 10.76
N ILE A 84 -6.28 5.17 11.63
CA ILE A 84 -5.43 5.27 12.82
C ILE A 84 -6.32 5.47 14.04
N GLY A 85 -5.84 5.10 15.21
CA GLY A 85 -6.55 5.35 16.46
C GLY A 85 -5.63 5.23 17.66
N GLN A 86 -5.77 6.16 18.60
CA GLN A 86 -4.94 6.18 19.79
C GLN A 86 -5.55 5.34 20.92
N GLU A 87 -4.72 4.50 21.53
CA GLU A 87 -5.05 3.74 22.75
C GLU A 87 -3.98 4.01 23.81
N GLY A 88 -4.37 4.77 24.85
CA GLY A 88 -3.43 5.22 25.87
C GLY A 88 -2.32 6.08 25.26
N SER A 89 -1.06 5.65 25.39
CA SER A 89 0.10 6.33 24.80
C SER A 89 0.51 5.82 23.43
N THR A 90 -0.20 4.85 22.86
CA THR A 90 0.16 4.23 21.59
C THR A 90 -0.80 4.68 20.49
N LEU A 91 -0.27 5.16 19.38
CA LEU A 91 -1.03 5.39 18.16
C LEU A 91 -0.98 4.12 17.30
N ASN A 92 -2.13 3.47 17.13
CA ASN A 92 -2.26 2.29 16.28
C ASN A 92 -2.55 2.71 14.84
N MET A 93 -1.83 2.12 13.89
CA MET A 93 -2.12 2.19 12.45
C MET A 93 -2.74 0.87 12.00
N TYR A 94 -3.97 0.92 11.50
CA TYR A 94 -4.72 -0.26 11.14
C TYR A 94 -4.61 -0.55 9.64
N PHE A 95 -4.11 -1.74 9.32
CA PHE A 95 -3.91 -2.22 7.96
C PHE A 95 -4.87 -3.36 7.67
N LEU A 96 -5.59 -3.26 6.56
CA LEU A 96 -6.55 -4.27 6.12
C LEU A 96 -5.94 -5.10 5.00
N ASP A 97 -6.04 -6.42 5.10
CA ASP A 97 -5.75 -7.35 4.01
C ASP A 97 -6.57 -6.98 2.77
N CYS A 98 -5.87 -6.70 1.68
CA CYS A 98 -6.45 -6.43 0.37
C CYS A 98 -5.76 -7.27 -0.72
N THR A 99 -5.20 -8.43 -0.37
CA THR A 99 -4.47 -9.31 -1.28
C THR A 99 -5.31 -9.73 -2.48
N SER A 100 -6.62 -9.94 -2.26
CA SER A 100 -7.59 -10.28 -3.30
C SER A 100 -7.87 -9.12 -4.28
N GLU A 101 -7.63 -7.88 -3.86
CA GLU A 101 -7.77 -6.68 -4.71
C GLU A 101 -6.52 -6.47 -5.58
N GLY A 102 -5.36 -6.95 -5.12
CA GLY A 102 -4.06 -6.72 -5.77
C GLY A 102 -3.44 -5.39 -5.34
N ILE A 103 -2.72 -4.73 -6.24
CA ILE A 103 -2.11 -3.42 -6.00
C ILE A 103 -2.41 -2.45 -7.14
N GLU A 104 -2.62 -1.19 -6.77
CA GLU A 104 -2.76 -0.09 -7.70
C GLU A 104 -1.46 0.70 -7.87
N ALA A 105 -1.19 1.12 -9.10
CA ALA A 105 -0.06 1.97 -9.42
C ALA A 105 -0.06 3.28 -8.62
N GLY A 106 1.10 3.62 -8.04
CA GLY A 106 1.31 4.85 -7.30
C GLY A 106 0.76 4.85 -5.87
N ILE A 107 0.14 3.78 -5.41
CA ILE A 107 -0.41 3.66 -4.05
C ILE A 107 0.56 2.88 -3.14
N PRO A 108 0.82 3.35 -1.90
CA PRO A 108 1.66 2.65 -0.95
C PRO A 108 0.90 1.55 -0.20
N TYR A 109 1.57 0.40 -0.04
CA TYR A 109 1.06 -0.78 0.68
C TYR A 109 2.10 -1.36 1.63
N LEU A 110 1.64 -2.11 2.64
CA LEU A 110 2.43 -3.15 3.26
C LEU A 110 2.37 -4.41 2.41
N ILE A 111 3.49 -5.13 2.32
CA ILE A 111 3.54 -6.44 1.67
C ILE A 111 4.32 -7.41 2.56
N TYR A 112 3.65 -8.47 3.00
CA TYR A 112 4.28 -9.58 3.70
C TYR A 112 4.83 -10.59 2.69
N SER A 113 6.04 -11.08 2.94
CA SER A 113 6.64 -12.18 2.19
C SER A 113 7.09 -13.28 3.17
N PRO A 114 6.70 -14.55 2.98
CA PRO A 114 7.07 -15.62 3.92
C PRO A 114 8.57 -15.96 3.87
N THR A 115 9.22 -15.67 2.76
CA THR A 115 10.66 -15.89 2.55
C THR A 115 11.30 -14.70 1.85
N VAL A 116 12.63 -14.65 1.81
CA VAL A 116 13.34 -13.69 0.96
C VAL A 116 13.12 -14.07 -0.49
N GLN A 117 12.55 -13.16 -1.29
CA GLN A 117 12.29 -13.40 -2.71
C GLN A 117 12.40 -12.11 -3.53
N THR A 118 12.35 -12.24 -4.86
CA THR A 118 12.31 -11.08 -5.75
C THR A 118 10.93 -10.97 -6.37
N LEU A 119 10.24 -9.87 -6.11
CA LEU A 119 9.06 -9.47 -6.84
C LEU A 119 9.46 -8.98 -8.24
N ARG A 120 8.86 -9.58 -9.27
CA ARG A 120 9.14 -9.30 -10.68
C ARG A 120 7.88 -8.81 -11.39
N ALA A 121 7.67 -7.50 -11.42
CA ALA A 121 6.51 -6.91 -12.08
C ALA A 121 6.89 -6.40 -13.47
N LYS A 122 6.19 -6.83 -14.52
CA LYS A 122 6.43 -6.39 -15.91
C LYS A 122 5.30 -5.48 -16.37
N SER A 123 5.62 -4.44 -17.15
CA SER A 123 4.60 -3.54 -17.71
C SER A 123 3.65 -4.25 -18.67
N THR A 124 4.12 -5.27 -19.39
CA THR A 124 3.29 -6.08 -20.30
C THR A 124 2.27 -6.95 -19.58
N ASP A 125 2.53 -7.28 -18.32
CA ASP A 125 1.69 -8.14 -17.52
C ASP A 125 0.83 -7.33 -16.55
N ALA A 126 1.04 -6.01 -16.46
CA ALA A 126 0.31 -5.09 -15.59
C ALA A 126 -1.03 -4.68 -16.21
N THR A 127 -2.04 -4.42 -15.38
CA THR A 127 -3.34 -3.90 -15.86
C THR A 127 -3.31 -2.41 -16.19
N ALA A 128 -2.41 -1.68 -15.55
CA ALA A 128 -2.20 -0.26 -15.81
C ALA A 128 -0.79 0.15 -15.40
N VAL A 129 -0.31 1.25 -15.99
CA VAL A 129 0.94 1.91 -15.63
C VAL A 129 0.62 3.35 -15.26
N ASN A 130 1.18 3.83 -14.15
CA ASN A 130 1.01 5.20 -13.68
C ASN A 130 2.19 5.61 -12.80
N THR A 131 2.78 6.76 -13.08
CA THR A 131 3.92 7.33 -12.33
C THR A 131 3.49 8.39 -11.31
N SER A 132 2.21 8.73 -11.25
CA SER A 132 1.66 9.64 -10.24
C SER A 132 1.62 8.96 -8.87
N LEU A 133 2.33 9.53 -7.90
CA LEU A 133 2.33 9.07 -6.52
C LEU A 133 1.09 9.57 -5.79
N LYS A 134 0.44 8.67 -5.06
CA LYS A 134 -0.64 8.98 -4.12
C LYS A 134 -0.16 8.72 -2.70
N SER A 135 -0.40 9.68 -1.81
CA SER A 135 -0.19 9.50 -0.37
C SER A 135 -1.53 9.24 0.32
N ILE A 136 -1.51 8.41 1.37
CA ILE A 136 -2.68 8.07 2.17
C ILE A 136 -2.56 8.76 3.52
N THR A 137 -3.40 9.76 3.76
CA THR A 137 -3.45 10.49 5.04
C THR A 137 -4.64 10.01 5.87
N LYS A 138 -4.40 9.76 7.16
CA LYS A 138 -5.42 9.39 8.14
C LYS A 138 -5.31 10.27 9.37
N THR A 139 -6.46 10.61 9.95
CA THR A 139 -6.59 11.42 11.16
C THR A 139 -7.55 10.72 12.12
N ASP A 140 -7.21 10.69 13.41
CA ASP A 140 -8.09 10.17 14.47
C ASP A 140 -8.85 11.30 15.19
N ALA A 141 -9.60 10.94 16.22
CA ALA A 141 -10.41 11.88 17.00
C ALA A 141 -9.58 12.70 18.01
N GLU A 142 -8.40 12.21 18.34
CA GLU A 142 -7.42 12.76 19.29
C GLU A 142 -6.50 13.80 18.64
N GLY A 143 -6.62 13.98 17.31
CA GLY A 143 -5.90 14.98 16.54
C GLY A 143 -4.58 14.48 15.98
N ASN A 144 -4.29 13.17 16.07
CA ASN A 144 -3.15 12.60 15.38
C ASN A 144 -3.38 12.61 13.87
N GLN A 145 -2.30 12.78 13.10
CA GLN A 145 -2.31 12.64 11.65
C GLN A 145 -1.09 11.86 11.19
N ILE A 146 -1.33 10.84 10.37
CA ILE A 146 -0.29 10.03 9.73
C ILE A 146 -0.47 10.12 8.22
N THR A 147 0.62 10.33 7.50
CA THR A 147 0.67 10.19 6.04
C THR A 147 1.57 9.03 5.65
N PHE A 148 1.01 8.07 4.93
CA PHE A 148 1.74 6.98 4.28
C PHE A 148 2.03 7.35 2.83
N GLY A 149 3.30 7.39 2.45
CA GLY A 149 3.70 7.83 1.11
C GLY A 149 4.98 7.16 0.61
N SER A 150 5.27 7.37 -0.67
CA SER A 150 6.44 6.83 -1.36
C SER A 150 7.21 7.93 -2.11
N SER A 151 8.32 7.54 -2.74
CA SER A 151 9.12 8.36 -3.64
C SER A 151 9.71 7.49 -4.75
N TRP A 152 9.88 8.06 -5.94
CA TRP A 152 10.66 7.45 -7.02
C TRP A 152 12.16 7.72 -6.90
N GLU A 153 12.54 8.55 -5.94
CA GLU A 153 13.93 8.85 -5.58
C GLU A 153 14.28 8.19 -4.25
N SER A 154 15.56 7.94 -4.02
CA SER A 154 16.06 7.53 -2.71
C SER A 154 15.84 8.64 -1.69
N VAL A 155 15.22 8.32 -0.56
CA VAL A 155 14.92 9.28 0.50
C VAL A 155 15.65 8.89 1.78
N GLN A 156 16.50 9.80 2.26
CA GLN A 156 17.20 9.70 3.54
C GLN A 156 16.76 10.88 4.41
N VAL A 157 15.82 10.63 5.31
CA VAL A 157 15.19 11.67 6.16
C VAL A 157 15.04 11.13 7.56
N ALA A 158 15.43 11.91 8.57
CA ALA A 158 15.22 11.57 9.97
C ALA A 158 13.75 11.77 10.38
N GLY A 159 13.25 10.95 11.31
CA GLY A 159 11.88 11.07 11.83
C GLY A 159 10.79 10.45 10.94
N ARG A 160 11.18 9.74 9.88
CA ARG A 160 10.25 8.99 9.03
C ARG A 160 10.13 7.56 9.54
N TYR A 161 8.93 7.05 9.72
CA TYR A 161 8.75 5.66 10.14
C TYR A 161 8.67 4.74 8.93
N GLY A 162 9.17 3.52 9.03
CA GLY A 162 8.98 2.52 7.98
C GLY A 162 9.86 1.30 8.14
N ILE A 163 9.97 0.53 7.06
CA ILE A 163 10.80 -0.67 6.97
C ILE A 163 11.91 -0.38 5.94
N PRO A 164 13.00 0.31 6.33
CA PRO A 164 14.04 0.74 5.40
C PRO A 164 14.80 -0.45 4.82
N ALA A 165 15.31 -0.28 3.61
CA ALA A 165 15.99 -1.34 2.85
C ALA A 165 17.45 -1.54 3.28
N MET A 166 18.04 -0.56 3.96
CA MET A 166 19.33 -0.66 4.65
C MET A 166 19.10 -0.45 6.14
N GLN A 167 19.30 -1.52 6.91
CA GLN A 167 19.38 -1.48 8.36
C GLN A 167 20.78 -1.97 8.71
N ASN A 168 21.52 -1.24 9.55
CA ASN A 168 22.84 -1.67 10.03
C ASN A 168 22.69 -2.83 11.04
N SER A 169 22.07 -3.95 10.65
CA SER A 169 21.90 -5.15 11.47
C SER A 169 22.02 -6.42 10.65
N ASP A 170 22.65 -7.44 11.24
CA ASP A 170 22.89 -8.76 10.62
C ASP A 170 21.60 -9.57 10.37
N GLU A 171 20.49 -9.15 11.00
CA GLU A 171 19.14 -9.68 10.76
C GLU A 171 18.20 -8.50 10.49
N LEU A 172 17.62 -8.45 9.29
CA LEU A 172 16.57 -7.48 8.95
C LEU A 172 15.28 -7.88 9.65
N GLN A 173 14.89 -7.14 10.68
CA GLN A 173 13.62 -7.38 11.37
C GLN A 173 12.53 -6.52 10.75
N SER A 174 11.34 -7.10 10.53
CA SER A 174 10.12 -6.38 10.13
C SER A 174 9.55 -5.55 11.28
N ILE A 175 10.35 -4.63 11.81
CA ILE A 175 9.94 -3.71 12.85
C ILE A 175 9.73 -2.36 12.19
N LEU A 176 8.58 -1.74 12.46
CA LEU A 176 8.39 -0.33 12.15
C LEU A 176 9.43 0.46 12.93
N ILE A 177 10.41 1.02 12.23
CA ILE A 177 11.46 1.82 12.86
C ILE A 177 11.30 3.27 12.45
N CYS A 178 11.48 4.17 13.42
CA CYS A 178 11.75 5.56 13.13
C CYS A 178 13.15 5.64 12.51
N THR A 179 13.28 6.28 11.35
CA THR A 179 14.57 6.45 10.69
C THR A 179 15.38 7.51 11.41
N THR A 180 16.61 7.12 11.73
CA THR A 180 17.71 8.03 12.01
C THR A 180 18.35 8.45 10.68
N GLY A 181 19.15 9.51 10.68
CA GLY A 181 19.72 10.10 9.46
C GLY A 181 20.61 9.17 8.62
N ASP A 182 20.90 7.94 9.08
CA ASP A 182 21.68 6.90 8.41
C ASP A 182 20.82 5.85 7.67
N LYS A 183 19.48 5.98 7.70
CA LYS A 183 18.56 5.02 7.06
C LYS A 183 17.95 5.57 5.78
N THR A 184 17.97 4.77 4.73
CA THR A 184 17.50 5.17 3.39
C THR A 184 16.32 4.31 2.92
N PHE A 185 15.29 4.98 2.42
CA PHE A 185 14.22 4.38 1.64
C PHE A 185 14.62 4.43 0.16
N LEU A 186 14.94 3.28 -0.42
CA LEU A 186 15.17 3.17 -1.86
C LEU A 186 13.86 3.37 -2.64
N PRO A 187 13.91 3.71 -3.94
CA PRO A 187 12.72 3.89 -4.77
C PRO A 187 11.77 2.69 -4.69
N THR A 188 10.47 2.97 -4.85
CA THR A 188 9.35 2.01 -4.69
C THR A 188 9.15 1.49 -3.27
N ARG A 189 9.90 1.98 -2.26
CA ARG A 189 9.59 1.79 -0.84
C ARG A 189 8.71 2.92 -0.34
N CYS A 190 8.07 2.67 0.79
CA CYS A 190 7.18 3.62 1.43
C CYS A 190 7.57 3.82 2.88
N GLY A 191 7.16 4.96 3.43
CA GLY A 191 7.32 5.28 4.84
C GLY A 191 6.24 6.25 5.29
N PHE A 192 6.10 6.37 6.61
CA PHE A 192 5.08 7.14 7.30
C PHE A 192 5.69 8.41 7.89
N THR A 193 4.93 9.49 7.85
CA THR A 193 5.20 10.71 8.61
C THR A 193 4.10 10.87 9.66
N TRP A 194 4.50 11.20 10.89
CA TRP A 194 3.57 11.56 11.97
C TRP A 194 3.39 13.07 11.95
N ASP A 195 2.54 13.52 11.02
CA ASP A 195 2.39 14.94 10.66
C ASP A 195 1.81 15.79 11.79
N SER A 196 0.96 15.19 12.63
CA SER A 196 0.45 15.80 13.85
C SER A 196 0.36 14.75 14.94
N GLN A 197 0.89 15.06 16.12
CA GLN A 197 0.97 14.15 17.26
C GLN A 197 0.24 14.75 18.46
N SER A 198 -0.70 13.99 19.02
CA SER A 198 -1.35 14.36 20.28
C SER A 198 -0.31 14.38 21.41
N LEU A 199 -0.55 15.17 22.46
CA LEU A 199 0.38 15.30 23.59
C LEU A 199 0.62 13.99 24.35
N THR A 200 -0.29 13.03 24.22
CA THR A 200 -0.28 11.78 24.97
C THR A 200 0.24 10.60 24.17
N ALA A 201 0.25 10.68 22.84
CA ALA A 201 0.80 9.63 22.00
C ALA A 201 2.34 9.70 22.02
N GLN A 202 2.99 8.56 22.21
CA GLN A 202 4.46 8.44 22.35
C GLN A 202 5.04 7.36 21.44
N THR A 203 4.26 6.35 21.09
CA THR A 203 4.68 5.19 20.30
C THR A 203 3.73 4.97 19.12
N LEU A 204 4.25 4.35 18.06
CA LEU A 204 3.48 3.89 16.90
C LEU A 204 3.49 2.37 16.84
N GLU A 205 2.33 1.78 16.56
CA GLU A 205 2.19 0.34 16.34
C GLU A 205 1.39 0.06 15.07
N ILE A 206 1.73 -1.00 14.33
CA ILE A 206 0.93 -1.50 13.22
C ILE A 206 0.02 -2.61 13.74
N LYS A 207 -1.27 -2.51 13.42
CA LYS A 207 -2.28 -3.53 13.68
C LYS A 207 -2.76 -4.09 12.35
N HIS A 208 -2.62 -5.41 12.18
CA HIS A 208 -3.03 -6.14 10.99
C HIS A 208 -4.47 -6.65 11.17
N ILE A 209 -5.33 -6.39 10.19
CA ILE A 209 -6.74 -6.75 10.17
C ILE A 209 -7.00 -7.60 8.92
N THR A 210 -7.56 -8.79 9.09
CA THR A 210 -7.82 -9.74 8.00
C THR A 210 -9.14 -9.48 7.28
N ASP A 211 -10.13 -8.94 7.98
CA ASP A 211 -11.40 -8.52 7.40
C ASP A 211 -12.04 -7.40 8.23
N LEU A 212 -12.99 -6.68 7.62
CA LEU A 212 -13.86 -5.75 8.34
C LEU A 212 -15.14 -6.45 8.86
N ALA A 213 -15.21 -7.78 8.75
CA ALA A 213 -16.41 -8.54 9.02
C ALA A 213 -16.53 -8.80 10.53
N GLY A 214 -17.15 -7.85 11.23
CA GLY A 214 -17.39 -7.94 12.67
C GLY A 214 -16.74 -6.83 13.50
N GLU A 215 -15.88 -6.02 12.88
CA GLU A 215 -15.46 -4.73 13.45
C GLU A 215 -16.62 -3.74 13.30
N GLU A 216 -17.30 -3.44 14.41
CA GLU A 216 -18.30 -2.39 14.45
C GLU A 216 -17.61 -1.04 14.15
N THR A 217 -17.70 -0.56 12.90
CA THR A 217 -17.10 0.72 12.45
C THR A 217 -17.82 1.97 13.00
N CYS A 218 -18.42 1.85 14.17
CA CYS A 218 -19.27 2.85 14.77
C CYS A 218 -18.54 3.61 15.87
N ILE A 219 -19.02 4.81 16.16
CA ILE A 219 -18.56 5.60 17.28
C ILE A 219 -19.06 4.94 18.57
N LYS A 220 -18.14 4.60 19.49
CA LYS A 220 -18.47 4.02 20.81
C LYS A 220 -18.92 5.09 21.82
N ASP A 221 -18.45 6.33 21.65
CA ASP A 221 -18.74 7.44 22.55
C ASP A 221 -19.15 8.72 21.81
N LEU A 222 -20.35 9.23 22.12
CA LEU A 222 -20.84 10.50 21.59
C LEU A 222 -20.40 11.69 22.47
N LYS A 223 -19.98 12.81 21.85
CA LYS A 223 -19.57 14.04 22.56
C LYS A 223 -20.74 14.80 23.21
N ALA A 224 -21.98 14.59 22.76
CA ALA A 224 -23.17 15.29 23.24
C ALA A 224 -24.16 14.33 23.94
N LYS A 225 -23.72 13.68 25.02
CA LYS A 225 -24.44 12.57 25.67
C LYS A 225 -25.80 12.94 26.28
N ASP A 226 -26.07 14.23 26.50
CA ASP A 226 -27.33 14.69 27.09
C ASP A 226 -28.35 15.28 26.10
N ALA A 227 -28.02 15.30 24.80
CA ALA A 227 -28.94 15.80 23.78
C ALA A 227 -30.17 14.89 23.64
N VAL A 228 -31.32 15.51 23.31
CA VAL A 228 -32.58 14.83 23.02
C VAL A 228 -32.76 14.78 21.50
N VAL A 229 -32.81 13.58 20.94
CA VAL A 229 -32.74 13.36 19.49
C VAL A 229 -33.62 12.20 19.05
N ASP A 230 -33.87 12.10 17.75
CA ASP A 230 -34.39 10.89 17.13
C ASP A 230 -33.24 9.94 16.79
N ILE A 231 -33.45 8.66 17.02
CA ILE A 231 -32.49 7.58 16.81
C ILE A 231 -33.05 6.64 15.77
N TYR A 232 -32.24 6.32 14.77
CA TYR A 232 -32.64 5.51 13.63
C TYR A 232 -31.86 4.19 13.59
N ASN A 233 -32.43 3.17 12.98
CA ASN A 233 -31.66 1.99 12.56
C ASN A 233 -30.88 2.29 11.28
N THR A 234 -30.09 1.32 10.81
CA THR A 234 -29.28 1.45 9.60
C THR A 234 -30.10 1.50 8.30
N GLN A 235 -31.41 1.22 8.36
CA GLN A 235 -32.36 1.34 7.26
C GLN A 235 -33.10 2.71 7.27
N GLY A 236 -32.77 3.60 8.21
CA GLY A 236 -33.38 4.93 8.32
C GLY A 236 -34.76 4.95 8.99
N ALA A 237 -35.19 3.87 9.63
CA ALA A 237 -36.42 3.86 10.42
C ALA A 237 -36.15 4.36 11.84
N VAL A 238 -37.04 5.20 12.38
CA VAL A 238 -36.96 5.69 13.76
C VAL A 238 -37.19 4.54 14.73
N VAL A 239 -36.23 4.32 15.64
CA VAL A 239 -36.28 3.30 16.70
C VAL A 239 -36.69 3.92 18.03
N LEU A 240 -36.15 5.10 18.35
CA LEU A 240 -36.54 5.90 19.51
C LEU A 240 -36.65 7.36 19.07
N SER A 241 -37.74 8.04 19.43
CA SER A 241 -37.94 9.45 19.10
C SER A 241 -37.79 10.33 20.34
N LYS A 242 -37.24 11.55 20.14
CA LYS A 242 -37.07 12.58 21.18
C LYS A 242 -36.55 12.02 22.50
N THR A 243 -35.52 11.19 22.42
CA THR A 243 -34.95 10.49 23.57
C THR A 243 -33.57 11.05 23.90
N ASN A 244 -33.31 11.22 25.20
CA ASN A 244 -31.98 11.57 25.68
C ASN A 244 -30.98 10.46 25.38
N ILE A 245 -29.82 10.82 24.81
CA ILE A 245 -28.82 9.85 24.33
C ILE A 245 -28.35 8.92 25.44
N ASN A 246 -28.00 9.42 26.63
CA ASN A 246 -27.59 8.59 27.78
C ASN A 246 -28.63 7.54 28.18
N LYS A 247 -29.92 7.89 28.09
CA LYS A 247 -31.02 6.94 28.34
C LYS A 247 -31.13 5.91 27.23
N ALA A 248 -31.01 6.34 25.97
CA ALA A 248 -31.08 5.46 24.81
C ALA A 248 -29.94 4.42 24.82
N MET A 249 -28.71 4.83 25.10
CA MET A 249 -27.54 3.92 25.13
C MET A 249 -27.65 2.80 26.17
N LYS A 250 -28.51 2.95 27.19
CA LYS A 250 -28.76 1.93 28.22
C LYS A 250 -29.94 1.01 27.92
N THR A 251 -30.78 1.38 26.96
CA THR A 251 -32.07 0.72 26.71
C THR A 251 -32.15 0.09 25.34
N LEU A 252 -31.36 0.59 24.39
CA LEU A 252 -31.25 0.00 23.06
C LEU A 252 -30.59 -1.38 23.16
N PRO A 253 -31.11 -2.38 22.43
CA PRO A 253 -30.41 -3.64 22.23
C PRO A 253 -29.04 -3.41 21.59
N ARG A 254 -28.10 -4.33 21.87
CA ARG A 254 -26.78 -4.35 21.23
C ARG A 254 -26.92 -4.28 19.70
N GLY A 255 -26.18 -3.39 19.07
CA GLY A 255 -26.24 -3.16 17.63
C GLY A 255 -25.84 -1.75 17.20
N ILE A 256 -26.03 -1.45 15.91
CA ILE A 256 -25.60 -0.21 15.29
C ILE A 256 -26.80 0.68 14.98
N TYR A 257 -26.71 1.95 15.39
CA TYR A 257 -27.76 2.96 15.23
C TYR A 257 -27.20 4.23 14.58
N VAL A 258 -28.09 5.06 14.02
CA VAL A 258 -27.75 6.40 13.54
C VAL A 258 -28.31 7.43 14.53
N ILE A 259 -27.43 8.21 15.13
CA ILE A 259 -27.75 9.25 16.11
C ILE A 259 -27.08 10.54 15.64
N ASN A 260 -27.86 11.60 15.38
CA ASN A 260 -27.36 12.86 14.80
C ASN A 260 -26.52 12.67 13.52
N GLY A 261 -26.93 11.75 12.64
CA GLY A 261 -26.22 11.47 11.39
C GLY A 261 -24.93 10.65 11.55
N LEU A 262 -24.59 10.22 12.76
CA LEU A 262 -23.41 9.40 13.04
C LEU A 262 -23.80 7.95 13.31
N LYS A 263 -23.00 7.01 12.80
CA LYS A 263 -23.12 5.57 13.07
C LYS A 263 -22.54 5.28 14.47
N VAL A 264 -23.38 4.84 15.40
CA VAL A 264 -23.06 4.63 16.82
C VAL A 264 -23.33 3.18 17.22
N GLY A 265 -22.41 2.58 17.97
CA GLY A 265 -22.54 1.20 18.47
C GLY A 265 -23.05 1.21 19.89
N VAL A 266 -24.02 0.35 20.16
CA VAL A 266 -24.50 0.04 21.51
C VAL A 266 -24.02 -1.37 21.82
N ASN A 267 -23.30 -1.53 22.95
CA ASN A 267 -22.74 -2.79 23.42
C ASN A 267 -23.52 -3.36 24.60
#